data_AF-S4PYU8-F1
#
_entry.id   AF-S4PYU8-F1
#
_cell.length_a   1.000
_cell.length_b   1.000
_cell.length_c   1.000
_cell.angle_alpha   90.00
_cell.angle_beta   90.00
_cell.angle_gamma   90.00
#
_symmetry.space_group_name_H-M   'P 1'
#
loop_
_entity.id
_entity.type
_entity.pdbx_description
1 polymer ?
#
loop_
_entity_poly.entity_id
_entity_poly.type
_entity_poly.pdbx_seq_one_letter_code
_entity_poly.pdbx_strand_id
1 'polypeptide(L)'
;VYNENVYDLLKPSSTPLQLRDYPQYGVTVAGLSIHNIKIAQELLDMLEFGNQNRTQHPTDANAESSRSHAVFQVYVTMRCKT
;
A
#
# COMPACT_ATOMS: atom_id res chain seq x y z
N VAL A 1 7.54 1.29 -0.75
CA VAL A 1 8.67 2.16 -0.34
C VAL A 1 9.74 2.05 -1.40
N TYR A 2 10.09 3.17 -2.01
CA TYR A 2 11.10 3.28 -3.06
C TYR A 2 11.86 4.58 -2.86
N ASN A 3 13.20 4.51 -2.90
CA ASN A 3 14.06 5.67 -2.69
C ASN A 3 13.65 6.51 -1.47
N GLU A 4 13.48 5.85 -0.30
CA GLU A 4 13.03 6.44 0.97
C GLU A 4 11.63 7.08 0.96
N ASN A 5 10.92 7.03 -0.16
CA ASN A 5 9.59 7.58 -0.33
C ASN A 5 8.51 6.49 -0.27
N VAL A 6 7.34 6.86 0.25
CA VAL A 6 6.17 5.97 0.35
C VAL A 6 5.19 6.32 -0.76
N TYR A 7 4.63 5.31 -1.42
CA TYR A 7 3.66 5.46 -2.49
C TYR A 7 2.48 4.54 -2.24
N ASP A 8 1.29 4.98 -2.63
CA ASP A 8 0.10 4.14 -2.61
C ASP A 8 0.05 3.27 -3.87
N LEU A 9 0.18 1.95 -3.71
CA LEU A 9 0.12 1.00 -4.82
C LEU A 9 -1.31 0.71 -5.28
N LEU A 10 -2.32 1.04 -4.49
CA LEU A 10 -3.74 0.85 -4.82
C LEU A 10 -4.37 2.12 -5.38
N LYS A 11 -3.73 3.27 -5.17
CA LYS A 11 -4.06 4.56 -5.79
C LYS A 11 -2.80 5.18 -6.38
N PRO A 12 -2.31 4.68 -7.53
CA PRO A 12 -1.04 5.10 -8.10
C PRO A 12 -1.00 6.60 -8.37
N SER A 13 0.09 7.23 -7.94
CA SER A 13 0.36 8.65 -8.09
C SER A 13 1.87 8.85 -8.15
N SER A 14 2.33 9.83 -8.93
CA SER A 14 3.75 10.21 -8.96
C SER A 14 4.19 10.96 -7.69
N THR A 15 3.23 11.42 -6.89
CA THR A 15 3.50 12.16 -5.65
C THR A 15 3.67 11.20 -4.48
N PRO A 16 4.78 11.27 -3.74
CA PRO A 16 4.95 10.45 -2.54
C PRO A 16 3.99 10.87 -1.42
N LEU A 17 3.59 9.90 -0.61
CA LEU A 17 2.79 10.11 0.60
C LEU A 17 3.66 10.67 1.72
N GLN A 18 3.06 11.52 2.56
CA GLN A 18 3.74 12.11 3.70
C GLN A 18 3.61 11.24 4.95
N LEU A 19 4.69 11.10 5.70
CA LEU A 19 4.68 10.51 7.03
C LEU A 19 4.29 11.57 8.07
N ARG A 20 3.46 11.19 9.04
CA ARG A 20 2.99 12.04 10.14
C ARG A 20 3.09 11.32 11.47
N ASP A 21 3.64 11.99 12.47
CA ASP A 21 3.70 11.50 13.83
C ASP A 21 2.44 11.88 14.62
N TYR A 22 1.76 10.87 15.16
CA TYR A 22 0.65 11.05 16.08
C TYR A 22 1.04 10.51 17.47
N PRO A 23 0.84 11.28 18.56
CA PRO A 23 1.25 10.86 19.91
C PRO A 23 0.69 9.51 20.37
N GLN A 24 -0.52 9.16 19.91
CA GLN A 24 -1.21 7.94 20.31
C GLN A 24 -1.04 6.75 19.35
N TYR A 25 -0.58 6.99 18.11
CA TYR A 25 -0.52 5.97 17.05
C TYR A 25 0.89 5.80 16.45
N GLY A 26 1.85 6.62 16.86
CA GLY A 26 3.18 6.66 16.27
C GLY A 26 3.18 7.28 14.87
N VAL A 27 4.14 6.87 14.04
CA VAL A 27 4.28 7.29 12.64
C VAL A 27 3.14 6.69 11.82
N THR A 28 2.43 7.53 11.07
CA THR A 28 1.35 7.14 10.16
C THR A 28 1.59 7.70 8.77
N VAL A 29 1.01 7.06 7.75
CA VAL A 29 1.11 7.51 6.36
C VAL A 29 -0.13 8.33 6.01
N ALA A 30 0.02 9.65 5.88
CA ALA A 30 -1.07 10.54 5.54
C ALA A 30 -1.48 10.36 4.08
N GLY A 31 -2.79 10.15 3.86
CA GLY A 31 -3.36 10.00 2.51
C GLY A 31 -3.26 8.58 1.93
N LEU A 32 -2.79 7.60 2.71
CA LEU A 32 -2.83 6.19 2.32
C LEU A 32 -4.30 5.73 2.17
N SER A 33 -4.64 5.14 1.03
CA SER A 33 -6.00 4.67 0.77
C SER A 33 -6.35 3.44 1.60
N ILE A 34 -7.59 3.42 2.09
CA ILE A 34 -8.16 2.28 2.82
C ILE A 34 -9.35 1.78 2.00
N HIS A 35 -9.37 0.48 1.74
CA HIS A 35 -10.40 -0.16 0.92
C HIS A 35 -11.11 -1.24 1.73
N ASN A 36 -12.43 -1.26 1.64
CA ASN A 36 -13.24 -2.29 2.28
C ASN A 36 -13.40 -3.47 1.33
N ILE A 37 -13.09 -4.67 1.84
CA ILE A 37 -13.25 -5.93 1.12
C ILE A 37 -14.38 -6.75 1.73
N LYS A 38 -15.15 -7.46 0.89
CA LYS A 38 -16.25 -8.33 1.33
C LYS A 38 -15.89 -9.80 1.26
N ILE A 39 -15.03 -10.18 0.31
CA ILE A 39 -14.63 -11.56 0.04
C ILE A 39 -13.13 -11.68 -0.18
N ALA A 40 -12.59 -12.88 0.02
CA ALA A 40 -11.15 -13.14 -0.13
C ALA A 40 -10.64 -12.86 -1.55
N GLN A 41 -11.46 -13.06 -2.59
CA GLN A 41 -11.05 -12.80 -3.96
C GLN A 41 -10.71 -11.32 -4.19
N GLU A 42 -11.52 -10.39 -3.68
CA GLU A 42 -11.25 -8.94 -3.80
C GLU A 42 -9.90 -8.57 -3.18
N LEU A 43 -9.51 -9.21 -2.07
CA LEU A 43 -8.20 -9.00 -1.45
C LEU A 43 -7.05 -9.47 -2.37
N LEU A 44 -7.21 -10.64 -3.00
CA LEU A 44 -6.20 -11.19 -3.90
C LEU A 44 -6.07 -10.34 -5.17
N ASP A 45 -7.19 -9.88 -5.72
CA ASP A 45 -7.21 -9.00 -6.89
C ASP A 45 -6.51 -7.66 -6.60
N MET A 46 -6.74 -7.09 -5.40
CA MET A 46 -6.06 -5.87 -4.96
C MET A 46 -4.55 -6.09 -4.75
N LEU A 47 -4.15 -7.25 -4.22
CA LEU A 47 -2.74 -7.61 -4.06
C LEU A 47 -2.05 -7.72 -5.42
N GLU A 48 -2.70 -8.35 -6.40
CA GLU A 48 -2.18 -8.45 -7.76
C GLU A 48 -2.08 -7.07 -8.42
N PHE A 49 -3.14 -6.26 -8.34
CA PHE A 49 -3.16 -4.89 -8.85
C PHE A 49 -2.04 -4.03 -8.26
N GLY A 50 -1.87 -4.05 -6.93
CA GLY A 50 -0.81 -3.30 -6.26
C GLY A 50 0.60 -3.76 -6.68
N ASN A 51 0.78 -5.06 -6.91
CA ASN A 51 2.04 -5.59 -7.41
C ASN A 51 2.32 -5.17 -8.85
N GLN A 52 1.31 -5.13 -9.73
CA GLN A 52 1.46 -4.62 -11.09
C GLN A 52 1.89 -3.14 -11.10
N ASN A 53 1.26 -2.30 -10.27
CA ASN A 53 1.65 -0.89 -10.14
C ASN A 53 3.06 -0.71 -9.59
N ARG A 54 3.50 -1.58 -8.67
CA ARG A 54 4.88 -1.60 -8.17
C ARG A 54 5.90 -1.88 -9.28
N THR A 55 5.55 -2.74 -10.24
CA THR A 55 6.39 -3.03 -11.41
C THR A 55 6.32 -1.97 -12.52
N GLN A 56 5.31 -1.09 -12.50
CA GLN A 56 5.06 -0.11 -13.57
C GLN A 56 5.65 1.28 -13.31
N HIS A 57 6.22 1.59 -12.14
CA HIS A 57 7.00 2.80 -11.95
C HIS A 57 8.34 2.65 -12.70
N PRO A 58 8.55 3.27 -13.87
CA PRO A 58 9.69 2.99 -14.71
C PRO A 58 10.80 3.99 -14.44
N THR A 59 12.01 3.50 -14.22
CA THR A 59 13.22 4.13 -14.75
C THR A 59 13.77 3.26 -15.87
N ASP A 60 14.36 3.88 -16.90
CA ASP A 60 14.68 3.32 -18.24
C ASP A 60 15.52 2.00 -18.29
N ALA A 61 15.84 1.34 -17.17
CA ALA A 61 16.77 0.20 -17.17
C ALA A 61 16.54 -0.94 -16.16
N ASN A 62 15.50 -1.00 -15.30
CA ASN A 62 15.46 -2.01 -14.22
C ASN A 62 14.12 -2.73 -13.98
N ALA A 63 14.23 -4.03 -13.61
CA ALA A 63 13.23 -4.74 -12.83
C ALA A 63 13.21 -4.20 -11.39
N GLU A 64 12.48 -3.09 -11.19
CA GLU A 64 12.46 -2.24 -9.99
C GLU A 64 11.92 -2.92 -8.72
N SER A 65 11.28 -4.08 -8.87
CA SER A 65 10.74 -4.86 -7.77
C SER A 65 11.79 -5.36 -6.76
N SER A 66 13.08 -5.39 -7.14
CA SER A 66 14.20 -5.78 -6.27
C SER A 66 14.69 -4.66 -5.35
N ARG A 67 14.44 -3.40 -5.72
CA ARG A 67 14.96 -2.20 -5.01
C ARG A 67 13.88 -1.47 -4.22
N SER A 68 12.66 -2.00 -4.24
CA SER A 68 11.52 -1.47 -3.50
C SER A 68 10.99 -2.49 -2.51
N HIS A 69 10.55 -1.99 -1.35
CA HIS A 69 9.85 -2.80 -0.35
C HIS A 69 8.35 -2.55 -0.46
N ALA A 70 7.55 -3.63 -0.49
CA ALA A 70 6.09 -3.56 -0.50
C ALA A 70 5.54 -4.03 0.85
N VAL A 71 4.57 -3.29 1.37
CA VAL A 71 3.83 -3.64 2.59
C VAL A 71 2.36 -3.67 2.22
N PHE A 72 1.70 -4.80 2.47
CA PHE A 72 0.27 -4.96 2.27
C PHE A 72 -0.38 -5.21 3.63
N GLN A 73 -1.26 -4.29 4.05
CA GLN A 73 -1.85 -4.31 5.38
C GLN A 73 -3.32 -4.72 5.31
N VAL A 74 -3.69 -5.73 6.10
CA VAL A 74 -5.07 -6.24 6.18
C VAL A 74 -5.59 -6.04 7.59
N TYR A 75 -6.71 -5.33 7.72
CA TYR A 75 -7.38 -5.10 8.99
C TYR A 75 -8.56 -6.06 9.12
N VAL A 76 -8.49 -6.97 10.10
CA VAL A 76 -9.56 -7.94 10.38
C VAL A 76 -10.29 -7.53 11.64
N THR A 77 -11.58 -7.21 11.53
CA THR A 77 -12.45 -6.96 12.68
C THR A 77 -13.44 -8.09 12.85
N MET A 78 -13.38 -8.79 13.97
CA MET A 78 -14.35 -9.84 14.31
C MET A 78 -15.33 -9.28 15.33
N ARG A 79 -16.63 -9.36 15.04
CA ARG A 79 -17.69 -9.05 16.01
C ARG A 79 -18.32 -10.35 16.47
N CYS A 80 -18.19 -10.69 17.75
CA CYS A 80 -18.97 -11.77 18.34
C CYS A 80 -20.45 -11.38 18.27
N LYS A 81 -21.30 -12.29 17.75
CA LYS A 81 -22.75 -12.13 17.88
C LYS A 81 -23.11 -12.44 19.34
N THR A 82 -23.56 -11.42 20.07
CA THR A 82 -24.36 -11.58 21.30
C THR A 82 -25.72 -12.16 20.98
#